data_AF-A0A3S4JXN0-F1
#
_entry.id   AF-A0A3S4JXN0-F1
#
_cell.length_a   1.000
_cell.length_b   1.000
_cell.length_c   1.000
_cell.angle_alpha   90.00
_cell.angle_beta   90.00
_cell.angle_gamma   90.00
#
_symmetry.space_group_name_H-M   'P 1'
#
loop_
_entity.id
_entity.type
_entity.pdbx_description
1 polymer ?
#
loop_
_entity_poly.entity_id
_entity_poly.type
_entity_poly.pdbx_seq_one_letter_code
_entity_poly.pdbx_strand_id
1 'polypeptide(L)'
;MHCALYTAGSCRSCQWLEKPYPQQLADKQQHLQALLAEREVGQWLPPVTGALSAFRNKAKMVVSGSVERPLLGMLHRDGTPVDLCACPLYPASFCADVQRTENLYRPRRADAI
;
A
#
# COMPACT_ATOMS: atom_id res chain seq x y z
N MET A 1 -3.74 13.14 3.96
CA MET A 1 -3.18 12.09 4.85
C MET A 1 -1.66 12.16 4.74
N HIS A 2 -0.92 12.03 5.84
CA HIS A 2 0.54 12.07 5.84
C HIS A 2 1.12 10.65 5.80
N CYS A 3 2.12 10.41 4.95
CA CYS A 3 2.82 9.13 4.83
C CYS A 3 4.33 9.37 4.78
N ALA A 4 5.05 8.97 5.84
CA ALA A 4 6.49 9.17 5.94
C ALA A 4 7.27 8.50 4.79
N LEU A 5 6.86 7.31 4.36
CA LEU A 5 7.50 6.58 3.25
C LEU A 5 7.38 7.33 1.91
N TYR A 6 6.26 8.02 1.70
CA TYR A 6 6.07 8.89 0.53
C TYR A 6 6.90 10.16 0.68
N THR A 7 6.86 10.83 1.83
CA THR A 7 7.69 12.03 2.05
C THR A 7 9.18 11.73 1.85
N ALA A 8 9.66 10.57 2.28
CA ALA A 8 11.05 10.12 2.15
C ALA A 8 11.45 9.65 0.74
N GLY A 9 10.53 9.61 -0.23
CA GLY A 9 10.86 9.10 -1.58
C GLY A 9 10.89 7.58 -1.72
N SER A 10 11.01 6.84 -0.62
CA SER A 10 11.12 5.38 -0.60
C SER A 10 9.93 4.62 -1.21
N CYS A 11 8.73 5.21 -1.21
CA CYS A 11 7.54 4.59 -1.79
C CYS A 11 6.72 5.60 -2.61
N ARG A 12 6.29 5.17 -3.81
CA ARG A 12 5.45 5.96 -4.73
C ARG A 12 4.18 5.23 -5.17
N SER A 13 3.77 4.18 -4.45
CA SER A 13 2.57 3.40 -4.78
C SER A 13 1.26 4.21 -4.69
N CYS A 14 1.24 5.27 -3.89
CA CYS A 14 0.07 6.16 -3.75
C CYS A 14 0.18 7.35 -4.71
N GLN A 15 -0.22 7.17 -5.97
CA GLN A 15 -0.05 8.17 -7.04
C GLN A 15 -0.67 9.54 -6.71
N TRP A 16 -1.79 9.57 -6.00
CA TRP A 16 -2.56 10.81 -5.76
C TRP A 16 -2.45 11.31 -4.32
N LEU A 17 -1.45 10.86 -3.54
CA LEU A 17 -1.38 11.21 -2.11
C LEU A 17 -1.35 12.73 -1.86
N GLU A 18 -0.70 13.49 -2.74
CA GLU A 18 -0.58 14.95 -2.64
C GLU A 18 -1.85 15.68 -3.11
N LYS A 19 -2.76 15.00 -3.80
CA LYS A 19 -4.02 15.58 -4.26
C LYS A 19 -5.04 15.59 -3.13
N PRO A 20 -5.72 16.73 -2.83
CA PRO A 20 -6.79 16.76 -1.86
C PRO A 20 -7.86 15.71 -2.16
N TYR A 21 -8.31 14.99 -1.13
CA TYR A 21 -9.25 13.88 -1.32
C TYR A 21 -10.55 14.27 -2.06
N PRO A 22 -11.19 15.43 -1.81
CA PRO A 22 -12.34 15.87 -2.61
C PRO A 22 -12.03 16.00 -4.10
N GLN A 23 -10.83 16.50 -4.46
CA GLN A 23 -10.42 16.59 -5.86
C GLN A 23 -10.18 15.21 -6.48
N GLN A 24 -9.64 14.25 -5.71
CA GLN A 24 -9.51 12.87 -6.19
C GLN A 24 -10.88 12.26 -6.56
N LEU A 25 -11.92 12.53 -5.78
CA LEU A 25 -13.27 12.06 -6.05
C LEU A 25 -13.87 12.73 -7.28
N ALA A 26 -13.73 14.06 -7.37
CA ALA A 26 -14.20 14.83 -8.52
C ALA A 26 -13.54 14.35 -9.82
N ASP A 27 -12.22 14.16 -9.83
CA ASP A 27 -11.49 13.68 -10.99
C ASP A 27 -11.91 12.26 -11.41
N LYS A 28 -12.13 11.36 -10.45
CA LYS A 28 -12.64 10.01 -10.73
C LYS A 28 -14.04 10.04 -11.32
N GLN A 29 -14.92 10.89 -10.78
CA GLN A 29 -16.28 11.04 -11.27
C GLN A 29 -16.30 11.60 -12.70
N GLN A 30 -15.53 12.66 -12.96
CA GLN A 30 -15.38 13.24 -14.30
C GLN A 30 -14.81 12.22 -15.28
N HIS A 31 -13.79 11.46 -14.88
CA HIS A 31 -13.20 10.42 -15.72
C HIS A 31 -14.20 9.31 -16.06
N LEU A 32 -14.98 8.85 -15.07
CA LEU A 32 -16.05 7.87 -15.29
C LEU A 32 -17.11 8.37 -16.28
N GLN A 33 -17.55 9.63 -16.11
CA GLN A 33 -18.52 10.25 -17.03
C GLN A 33 -17.98 10.33 -18.46
N ALA A 34 -16.71 10.69 -18.62
CA ALA A 34 -16.06 10.72 -19.93
C ALA A 34 -15.97 9.32 -20.57
N LEU A 35 -15.63 8.29 -19.79
CA LEU A 35 -15.57 6.89 -20.28
C LEU A 35 -16.93 6.35 -20.73
N LEU A 36 -18.03 6.87 -20.16
CA LEU A 36 -19.39 6.43 -20.45
C LEU A 36 -20.18 7.43 -21.30
N ALA A 37 -19.52 8.41 -21.92
CA ALA A 37 -20.18 9.48 -22.68
C ALA A 37 -21.06 8.96 -23.84
N GLU A 38 -20.73 7.80 -24.40
CA GLU A 38 -21.47 7.15 -25.49
C GLU A 38 -22.51 6.12 -24.98
N ARG A 39 -22.84 6.14 -23.69
CA ARG A 39 -23.82 5.23 -23.09
C ARG A 39 -24.90 6.04 -22.40
N GLU A 40 -26.15 5.59 -22.50
CA GLU A 40 -27.24 6.19 -21.74
C GLU A 40 -27.11 5.78 -20.28
N VAL A 41 -26.78 6.74 -19.42
CA VAL A 41 -26.71 6.56 -17.97
C VAL A 41 -27.91 7.25 -17.35
N GLY A 42 -28.87 6.47 -16.85
CA GLY A 42 -30.13 7.01 -16.33
C GLY A 42 -29.96 7.92 -15.11
N GLN A 43 -29.02 7.62 -14.21
CA GLN A 43 -28.71 8.47 -13.06
C GLN A 43 -27.24 8.39 -12.64
N TRP A 44 -26.67 9.53 -12.28
CA TRP A 44 -25.38 9.63 -11.61
C TRP A 44 -25.58 9.79 -10.12
N LEU A 45 -25.08 8.83 -9.33
CA LEU A 45 -25.14 8.89 -7.87
C LEU A 45 -23.87 9.54 -7.29
N PRO A 46 -23.94 10.14 -6.10
CA PRO A 46 -22.76 10.62 -5.40
C PRO A 46 -21.74 9.49 -5.14
N PRO A 47 -20.42 9.78 -5.16
CA PRO A 47 -19.41 8.79 -4.83
C PRO A 47 -19.56 8.23 -3.41
N VAL A 48 -19.49 6.90 -3.27
CA VAL A 48 -19.37 6.25 -1.96
C VAL A 48 -17.92 6.32 -1.50
N THR A 49 -17.68 6.88 -0.31
CA THR A 49 -16.35 7.09 0.24
C THR A 49 -16.08 6.18 1.44
N GLY A 50 -14.81 6.01 1.78
CA GLY A 50 -14.36 5.19 2.90
C GLY A 50 -13.27 5.88 3.71
N ALA A 51 -12.73 5.17 4.70
CA ALA A 51 -11.62 5.66 5.51
C ALA A 51 -10.41 6.02 4.64
N LEU A 52 -9.67 7.06 5.05
CA LEU A 52 -8.46 7.51 4.34
C LEU A 52 -7.21 6.73 4.74
N SER A 53 -7.28 5.90 5.78
CA SER A 53 -6.20 5.10 6.34
C SER A 53 -6.73 3.74 6.78
N ALA A 54 -5.82 2.80 7.03
CA ALA A 54 -6.10 1.46 7.55
C ALA A 54 -7.15 0.63 6.77
N PHE A 55 -7.46 1.02 5.53
CA PHE A 55 -8.50 0.36 4.73
C PHE A 55 -8.00 -0.87 3.97
N ARG A 56 -6.68 -1.12 3.92
CA ARG A 56 -6.10 -2.25 3.20
C ARG A 56 -5.91 -3.43 4.14
N ASN A 57 -6.77 -4.44 4.01
CA ASN A 57 -6.73 -5.67 4.81
C ASN A 57 -5.90 -6.81 4.19
N LYS A 58 -5.37 -6.62 2.98
CA LYS A 58 -4.53 -7.60 2.28
C LYS A 58 -3.29 -6.95 1.68
N ALA A 59 -2.14 -7.57 1.92
CA ALA A 59 -0.86 -7.21 1.31
C ALA A 59 -0.32 -8.38 0.48
N LYS A 60 0.37 -8.06 -0.62
CA LYS A 60 1.26 -8.98 -1.33
C LYS A 60 2.65 -8.37 -1.23
N MET A 61 3.56 -9.07 -0.58
CA MET A 61 4.93 -8.60 -0.35
C MET A 61 5.93 -9.43 -1.14
N VAL A 62 7.02 -8.80 -1.54
CA VAL A 62 8.22 -9.45 -2.05
C VAL A 62 9.09 -9.82 -0.85
N VAL A 63 9.63 -11.03 -0.85
CA VAL A 63 10.67 -11.45 0.09
C VAL A 63 12.02 -11.03 -0.49
N SER A 64 12.78 -10.27 0.28
CA SER A 64 14.09 -9.73 -0.09
C SER A 64 15.05 -9.77 1.11
N GLY A 65 16.26 -9.23 0.96
CA GLY A 65 17.29 -9.29 2.01
C GLY A 65 18.06 -10.62 1.97
N SER A 66 18.56 -11.05 3.12
CA SER A 66 19.28 -12.33 3.28
C SER A 66 18.43 -13.35 4.03
N VAL A 67 18.89 -14.60 4.07
CA VAL A 67 18.24 -15.68 4.83
C VAL A 67 18.19 -15.36 6.33
N GLU A 68 19.20 -14.70 6.87
CA GLU A 68 19.29 -14.29 8.28
C GLU A 68 18.49 -13.01 8.57
N ARG A 69 18.35 -12.15 7.56
CA ARG A 69 17.63 -10.87 7.65
C ARG A 69 16.65 -10.73 6.47
N PRO A 70 15.59 -11.54 6.43
CA PRO A 70 14.55 -11.39 5.43
C PRO A 70 13.82 -10.07 5.65
N LEU A 71 13.43 -9.43 4.55
CA LEU A 71 12.59 -8.24 4.51
C LEU A 71 11.37 -8.54 3.64
N LEU A 72 10.18 -8.40 4.22
CA LEU A 72 8.90 -8.53 3.53
C LEU A 72 8.33 -7.14 3.22
N GLY A 73 8.41 -6.75 1.95
CA GLY A 73 8.03 -5.40 1.53
C GLY A 73 7.74 -5.30 0.05
N MET A 74 8.17 -4.20 -0.56
CA MET A 74 8.19 -4.05 -2.01
C MET A 74 9.62 -3.87 -2.51
N LEU A 75 9.83 -4.08 -3.81
CA LEU A 75 11.06 -3.69 -4.47
C LEU A 75 10.82 -2.41 -5.27
N HIS A 76 11.72 -1.46 -5.13
CA HIS A 76 11.83 -0.36 -6.08
C HIS A 76 12.33 -0.88 -7.43
N ARG A 77 12.19 -0.08 -8.50
CA ARG A 77 12.58 -0.51 -9.86
C ARG A 77 14.06 -0.81 -10.01
N ASP A 78 14.89 -0.20 -9.17
CA ASP A 78 16.34 -0.44 -9.07
C ASP A 78 16.71 -1.68 -8.22
N GLY A 79 15.72 -2.41 -7.70
CA GLY A 79 15.93 -3.58 -6.85
C GLY A 79 16.09 -3.26 -5.36
N THR A 80 16.04 -2.00 -4.94
CA THR A 80 16.12 -1.62 -3.53
C THR A 80 14.89 -2.13 -2.77
N PRO A 81 15.07 -2.91 -1.69
CA PRO A 81 13.96 -3.35 -0.86
C PRO A 81 13.40 -2.20 -0.01
N VAL A 82 12.08 -2.15 0.14
CA VAL A 82 11.37 -1.13 0.90
C VAL A 82 10.42 -1.78 1.88
N ASP A 83 10.65 -1.54 3.16
CA ASP A 83 9.73 -1.92 4.24
C ASP A 83 8.48 -1.01 4.20
N LEU A 84 7.30 -1.64 4.28
CA LEU A 84 6.00 -0.97 4.26
C LEU A 84 5.27 -1.05 5.62
N CYS A 85 5.93 -1.47 6.69
CA CYS A 85 5.35 -1.57 8.03
C CYS A 85 4.76 -0.24 8.53
N ALA A 86 5.36 0.89 8.14
CA ALA A 86 4.88 2.23 8.47
C ALA A 86 3.85 2.80 7.47
N CYS A 87 3.38 2.01 6.51
CA CYS A 87 2.40 2.48 5.52
C CYS A 87 1.03 2.70 6.17
N PRO A 88 0.47 3.92 6.14
CA PRO A 88 -0.79 4.25 6.83
C PRO A 88 -2.04 3.62 6.19
N LEU A 89 -1.89 2.94 5.06
CA LEU A 89 -2.99 2.21 4.42
C LEU A 89 -3.30 0.88 5.12
N TYR A 90 -2.32 0.32 5.83
CA TYR A 90 -2.49 -0.93 6.56
C TYR A 90 -2.93 -0.68 8.02
N PRO A 91 -3.65 -1.62 8.65
CA PRO A 91 -4.03 -1.51 10.05
C PRO A 91 -2.80 -1.54 10.98
N ALA A 92 -2.96 -1.09 12.23
CA ALA A 92 -1.87 -1.04 13.20
C ALA A 92 -1.22 -2.40 13.49
N SER A 93 -1.95 -3.51 13.34
CA SER A 93 -1.41 -4.87 13.52
C SER A 93 -0.44 -5.28 12.41
N PHE A 94 -0.45 -4.60 11.26
CA PHE A 94 0.23 -5.04 10.06
C PHE A 94 1.73 -5.23 10.25
N CYS A 95 2.38 -4.30 10.94
CA CYS A 95 3.81 -4.38 11.23
C CYS A 95 4.14 -5.65 12.02
N ALA A 96 3.35 -5.96 13.06
CA ALA A 96 3.55 -7.17 13.85
C ALA A 96 3.32 -8.45 13.03
N ASP A 97 2.32 -8.46 12.15
CA ASP A 97 2.01 -9.59 11.25
C ASP A 97 3.16 -9.84 10.25
N VAL A 98 3.71 -8.77 9.67
CA VAL A 98 4.86 -8.84 8.76
C VAL A 98 6.11 -9.33 9.48
N GLN A 99 6.44 -8.76 10.64
CA GLN A 99 7.60 -9.16 11.44
C GLN A 99 7.51 -10.61 11.91
N ARG A 100 6.31 -11.07 12.30
CA ARG A 100 6.08 -12.48 12.63
C ARG A 100 6.37 -13.37 11.43
N THR A 101 5.95 -12.96 10.24
CA THR A 101 6.20 -13.70 9.00
C THR A 101 7.69 -13.71 8.64
N GLU A 102 8.39 -12.58 8.75
CA GLU A 102 9.86 -12.51 8.58
C GLU A 102 10.60 -13.47 9.51
N ASN A 103 10.17 -13.57 10.78
CA ASN A 103 10.75 -14.52 11.74
C ASN A 103 10.57 -15.98 11.33
N LEU A 104 9.51 -16.32 10.59
CA LEU A 104 9.31 -17.69 10.08
C LEU A 104 10.28 -18.04 8.94
N TYR A 105 10.74 -17.04 8.18
CA TYR A 105 11.74 -17.23 7.12
C TYR A 105 13.17 -17.36 7.65
N ARG A 106 13.45 -16.84 8.87
CA ARG A 106 14.78 -16.97 9.47
C ARG A 106 15.07 -18.42 9.83
N PRO A 107 16.29 -18.92 9.56
CA PRO A 107 16.68 -20.24 10.03
C PRO A 107 16.57 -20.26 11.55
N ARG A 108 15.94 -21.29 12.11
CA ARG A 108 16.06 -21.55 13.54
C ARG A 108 17.54 -21.74 13.80
N ARG A 109 18.11 -21.06 14.81
CA ARG A 109 19.45 -21.41 15.28
C ARG A 109 19.42 -22.92 15.49
N ALA A 110 20.24 -23.65 14.73
CA ALA A 110 20.58 -24.99 15.17
C ALA A 110 21.24 -24.75 16.53
N ASP A 111 20.59 -25.20 17.60
CA ASP A 111 21.25 -25.28 18.88
C ASP A 111 22.58 -25.99 18.62
N ALA A 112 23.67 -25.28 18.89
CA ALA A 112 25.01 -25.81 18.71
C ALA A 112 25.08 -27.11 19.53
N ILE A 113 25.18 -28.24 18.83
CA ILE A 113 25.55 -29.54 19.41
C ILE A 113 27.04 -29.47 19.76
#